data_AF-A0A1V5C6E5-F1
#
_entry.id   AF-A0A1V5C6E5-F1
#
_cell.length_a   1.000
_cell.length_b   1.000
_cell.length_c   1.000
_cell.angle_alpha   90.00
_cell.angle_beta   90.00
_cell.angle_gamma   90.00
#
_symmetry.space_group_name_H-M   'P 1'
#
loop_
_entity.id
_entity.type
_entity.pdbx_description
1 polymer ?
#
loop_
_entity_poly.entity_id
_entity_poly.type
_entity_poly.pdbx_seq_one_letter_code
_entity_poly.pdbx_strand_id
1 'polypeptide(L)'
;MEMPKISKCEVTECSYNQNALCHAIAITVGGDHPVCDTFCGEKAKGGVADATGSVGACKESDCKFNESLECSAPSITVAHHYGHADCATFTQDKNLGLP
;
A
#
# COMPACT_ATOMS: atom_id res chain seq x y z
N MET A 1 -6.90 13.64 -10.27
CA MET A 1 -5.86 12.76 -9.72
C MET A 1 -6.24 11.34 -10.11
N GLU A 2 -5.28 10.53 -10.56
CA GLU A 2 -5.49 9.10 -10.80
C GLU A 2 -4.97 8.32 -9.58
N MET A 3 -5.59 7.18 -9.26
CA MET A 3 -5.17 6.38 -8.11
C MET A 3 -3.76 5.79 -8.34
N PRO A 4 -2.78 6.04 -7.44
CA PRO A 4 -1.42 5.53 -7.58
C PRO A 4 -1.40 4.02 -7.75
N LYS A 5 -0.63 3.53 -8.73
CA LYS A 5 -0.48 2.10 -8.97
C LYS A 5 0.49 1.47 -7.98
N ILE A 6 0.23 0.22 -7.63
CA ILE A 6 1.17 -0.62 -6.90
C ILE A 6 2.08 -1.25 -7.95
N SER A 7 3.29 -0.71 -8.09
CA SER A 7 4.26 -1.17 -9.10
C SER A 7 4.87 -2.52 -8.71
N LYS A 8 4.92 -2.83 -7.42
CA LYS A 8 5.45 -4.09 -6.90
C LYS A 8 4.85 -4.45 -5.54
N CYS A 9 4.55 -5.74 -5.35
CA CYS A 9 4.23 -6.33 -4.06
C CYS A 9 5.24 -7.44 -3.75
N GLU A 10 6.10 -7.23 -2.76
CA GLU A 10 7.15 -8.18 -2.36
C GLU A 10 6.69 -9.16 -1.27
N VAL A 11 5.49 -8.94 -0.71
CA VAL A 11 4.91 -9.76 0.36
C VAL A 11 4.34 -11.04 -0.26
N THR A 12 5.15 -12.09 -0.31
CA THR A 12 4.86 -13.32 -1.07
C THR A 12 3.68 -14.14 -0.53
N GLU A 13 3.40 -14.03 0.76
CA GLU A 13 2.27 -14.67 1.44
C GLU A 13 0.95 -13.91 1.25
N CYS A 14 0.97 -12.71 0.66
CA CYS A 14 -0.26 -11.95 0.42
C CYS A 14 -1.12 -12.66 -0.63
N SER A 15 -2.39 -12.89 -0.31
CA SER A 15 -3.38 -13.53 -1.18
C SER A 15 -3.60 -12.76 -2.49
N TYR A 16 -3.42 -11.44 -2.48
CA TYR A 16 -3.51 -10.57 -3.66
C TYR A 16 -2.21 -10.51 -4.47
N ASN A 17 -1.10 -11.04 -3.95
CA ASN A 17 0.17 -11.06 -4.66
C ASN A 17 0.24 -12.28 -5.60
N GLN A 18 0.37 -12.00 -6.89
CA GLN A 18 0.66 -12.98 -7.92
C GLN A 18 1.78 -12.42 -8.80
N ASN A 19 2.89 -13.15 -8.91
CA ASN A 19 4.06 -12.73 -9.71
C ASN A 19 4.60 -11.33 -9.35
N ALA A 20 4.65 -11.00 -8.06
CA ALA A 20 5.08 -9.70 -7.53
C ALA A 20 4.18 -8.51 -7.90
N LEU A 21 2.96 -8.77 -8.40
CA LEU A 21 1.94 -7.77 -8.69
C LEU A 21 0.77 -7.91 -7.71
N CYS A 22 0.24 -6.77 -7.29
CA CYS A 22 -0.96 -6.73 -6.46
C CYS A 22 -2.21 -6.74 -7.36
N HIS A 23 -3.11 -7.70 -7.11
CA HIS A 23 -4.36 -7.88 -7.85
C HIS A 23 -5.60 -7.38 -7.09
N ALA A 24 -5.44 -6.79 -5.91
CA ALA A 24 -6.52 -6.05 -5.26
C ALA A 24 -6.86 -4.81 -6.10
N ILE A 25 -8.14 -4.53 -6.35
CA ILE A 25 -8.55 -3.36 -7.16
C ILE A 25 -8.06 -2.06 -6.51
N ALA A 26 -8.21 -1.97 -5.19
CA ALA A 26 -7.76 -0.86 -4.37
C ALA A 26 -7.26 -1.38 -3.03
N ILE A 27 -6.19 -0.79 -2.51
CA ILE A 27 -5.72 -1.02 -1.15
C ILE A 27 -5.95 0.23 -0.29
N THR A 28 -5.98 0.03 1.02
CA THR A 28 -5.81 1.09 2.01
C THR A 28 -4.41 0.99 2.60
N VAL A 29 -3.73 2.13 2.74
CA VAL A 29 -2.47 2.26 3.48
C VAL A 29 -2.75 3.02 4.77
N GLY A 30 -2.21 2.57 5.90
CA GLY A 30 -2.25 3.26 7.19
C GLY A 30 -2.84 2.43 8.33
N GLY A 31 -2.41 2.73 9.54
CA GLY A 31 -2.68 2.02 10.79
C GLY A 31 -1.81 2.65 11.89
N ASP A 32 -1.14 1.85 12.72
CA ASP A 32 -0.11 2.33 13.65
C ASP A 32 1.22 2.71 12.95
N HIS A 33 1.36 2.28 11.69
CA HIS A 33 2.48 2.52 10.77
C HIS A 33 1.93 2.44 9.33
N PRO A 34 2.72 2.66 8.25
CA PRO A 34 2.21 2.74 6.88
C PRO A 34 1.89 1.34 6.30
N VAL A 35 1.15 0.54 7.05
CA VAL A 35 0.72 -0.83 6.72
C VAL A 35 -0.22 -0.83 5.52
N CYS A 36 -0.07 -1.80 4.64
CA CYS A 36 -1.09 -2.20 3.69
C CYS A 36 -2.21 -2.92 4.45
N ASP A 37 -3.21 -2.17 4.90
CA ASP A 37 -4.37 -2.66 5.66
C ASP A 37 -5.20 -3.70 4.86
N THR A 38 -5.03 -3.73 3.55
CA THR A 38 -5.67 -4.71 2.64
C THR A 38 -4.93 -6.05 2.57
N PHE A 39 -3.79 -6.19 3.25
CA PHE A 39 -3.07 -7.46 3.34
C PHE A 39 -4.00 -8.59 3.79
N CYS A 40 -3.89 -9.73 3.11
CA CYS A 40 -4.60 -10.95 3.47
C CYS A 40 -3.59 -12.10 3.37
N GLY A 41 -3.36 -12.82 4.47
CA GLY A 41 -2.36 -13.90 4.57
C GLY A 41 -2.92 -15.30 4.27
N GLU A 42 -4.07 -15.39 3.58
CA GLU A 42 -4.74 -16.65 3.31
C GLU A 42 -4.10 -17.39 2.13
N LYS A 43 -4.18 -18.73 2.15
CA LYS A 43 -3.66 -19.58 1.05
C LYS A 43 -4.42 -19.37 -0.26
N ALA A 44 -5.71 -19.05 -0.17
CA ALA A 44 -6.54 -18.81 -1.34
C ALA A 44 -6.10 -17.51 -2.03
N LYS A 45 -5.94 -17.54 -3.36
CA LYS A 45 -5.61 -16.34 -4.13
C LYS A 45 -6.86 -15.47 -4.29
N GLY A 46 -6.66 -14.17 -4.07
CA GLY A 46 -7.69 -13.14 -4.20
C GLY A 46 -7.37 -12.15 -5.30
N GLY A 47 -8.28 -11.20 -5.49
CA GLY A 47 -8.14 -10.13 -6.47
C GLY A 47 -8.70 -10.47 -7.84
N VAL A 48 -8.50 -9.54 -8.77
CA VAL A 48 -8.93 -9.66 -10.16
C VAL A 48 -7.71 -9.97 -11.02
N ALA A 49 -7.77 -11.05 -11.80
CA ALA A 49 -6.61 -11.60 -12.52
C ALA A 49 -5.86 -10.56 -13.37
N ASP A 50 -6.59 -9.67 -14.04
CA ASP A 50 -6.01 -8.66 -14.94
C ASP A 50 -5.89 -7.27 -14.31
N ALA A 51 -6.16 -7.13 -13.00
CA ALA A 51 -6.04 -5.84 -12.32
C ALA A 51 -4.59 -5.57 -11.89
N THR A 52 -4.11 -4.37 -12.18
CA THR A 52 -3.00 -3.76 -11.43
C THR A 52 -3.57 -2.93 -10.30
N GLY A 53 -3.30 -3.36 -9.08
CA GLY A 53 -3.81 -2.72 -7.89
C GLY A 53 -3.34 -1.29 -7.72
N SER A 54 -4.13 -0.53 -6.98
CA SER A 54 -3.93 0.89 -6.74
C SER A 54 -4.15 1.23 -5.27
N VAL A 55 -3.64 2.39 -4.83
CA VAL A 55 -3.98 2.95 -3.50
C VAL A 55 -5.31 3.69 -3.60
N GLY A 56 -6.32 3.20 -2.88
CA GLY A 56 -7.63 3.86 -2.79
C GLY A 56 -7.78 4.77 -1.59
N ALA A 57 -6.93 4.63 -0.57
CA ALA A 57 -6.83 5.57 0.53
C ALA A 57 -5.44 5.49 1.18
N CYS A 58 -4.89 6.63 1.57
CA CYS A 58 -3.72 6.76 2.44
C CYS A 58 -4.16 7.41 3.75
N LYS A 59 -4.25 6.63 4.82
CA LYS A 59 -4.63 7.09 6.16
C LYS A 59 -3.42 7.43 7.03
N GLU A 60 -2.21 7.22 6.53
CA GLU A 60 -0.99 7.55 7.26
C GLU A 60 -0.79 9.06 7.29
N SER A 61 -1.04 9.66 8.46
CA SER A 61 -1.19 11.11 8.61
C SER A 61 0.11 11.88 8.39
N ASP A 62 1.26 11.25 8.65
CA ASP A 62 2.57 11.84 8.48
C ASP A 62 3.21 11.48 7.14
N CYS A 63 2.51 10.83 6.21
CA CYS A 63 3.04 10.52 4.89
C CYS A 63 3.07 11.77 4.01
N LYS A 64 4.24 12.14 3.46
CA LYS A 64 4.41 13.30 2.56
C LYS A 64 3.59 13.25 1.27
N PHE A 65 3.09 12.07 0.92
CA PHE A 65 2.25 11.85 -0.26
C PHE A 65 0.76 11.82 0.09
N ASN A 66 0.40 11.99 1.37
CA ASN A 66 -0.98 12.01 1.80
C ASN A 66 -1.56 13.42 1.61
N GLU A 67 -2.47 13.56 0.67
CA GLU A 67 -3.24 14.76 0.42
C GLU A 67 -4.72 14.44 0.67
N SER A 68 -5.26 14.88 1.80
CA SER A 68 -6.68 14.67 2.15
C SER A 68 -7.13 13.20 2.13
N LEU A 69 -6.29 12.30 2.68
CA LEU A 69 -6.48 10.84 2.70
C LEU A 69 -6.28 10.15 1.35
N GLU A 70 -5.81 10.87 0.34
CA GLU A 70 -5.48 10.35 -0.99
C GLU A 70 -3.97 10.32 -1.19
N CYS A 71 -3.46 9.26 -1.80
CA CYS A 71 -2.03 9.15 -2.09
C CYS A 71 -1.70 9.89 -3.41
N SER A 72 -0.71 10.77 -3.39
CA SER A 72 -0.22 11.50 -4.57
C SER A 72 1.11 10.95 -5.13
N ALA A 73 1.62 9.85 -4.57
CA ALA A 73 2.83 9.20 -5.07
C ALA A 73 2.64 8.72 -6.53
N PRO A 74 3.65 8.79 -7.41
CA PRO A 74 3.52 8.28 -8.79
C PRO A 74 3.19 6.78 -8.88
N SER A 75 3.74 5.99 -7.95
CA SER A 75 3.43 4.58 -7.71
C SER A 75 3.96 4.20 -6.32
N ILE A 76 3.55 3.03 -5.81
CA ILE A 76 4.09 2.50 -4.55
C ILE A 76 4.63 1.08 -4.68
N THR A 77 5.53 0.72 -3.77
CA THR A 77 5.93 -0.65 -3.48
C THR A 77 5.36 -1.07 -2.14
N VAL A 78 4.77 -2.27 -2.07
CA VAL A 78 4.43 -2.93 -0.81
C VAL A 78 5.51 -3.96 -0.51
N ALA A 79 6.13 -3.90 0.67
CA ALA A 79 7.20 -4.80 1.07
C ALA A 79 7.09 -5.22 2.54
N HIS A 80 7.92 -6.17 2.93
CA HIS A 80 7.99 -6.66 4.30
C HIS A 80 8.69 -5.67 5.23
N HIS A 81 8.06 -5.39 6.38
CA HIS A 81 8.66 -4.63 7.47
C HIS A 81 8.20 -5.19 8.82
N TYR A 82 9.14 -5.74 9.59
CA TYR A 82 8.90 -6.43 10.88
C TYR A 82 7.73 -7.43 10.88
N GLY A 83 7.50 -8.14 9.77
CA GLY A 83 6.44 -9.13 9.63
C GLY A 83 5.10 -8.59 9.14
N HIS A 84 5.02 -7.29 8.83
CA HIS A 84 3.85 -6.66 8.23
C HIS A 84 4.12 -6.32 6.76
N ALA A 85 3.03 -6.26 5.99
CA ALA A 85 3.04 -5.71 4.65
C ALA A 85 2.94 -4.19 4.74
N ASP A 86 4.03 -3.47 4.50
CA ASP A 86 4.06 -2.01 4.60
C ASP A 86 4.23 -1.36 3.22
N CYS A 87 3.72 -0.14 3.08
CA CYS A 87 4.05 0.74 1.96
C CYS A 87 5.51 1.18 2.09
N ALA A 88 6.43 0.50 1.40
CA ALA A 88 7.85 0.83 1.38
C ALA A 88 8.17 2.17 0.70
N THR A 89 7.19 2.76 0.01
CA THR A 89 7.27 4.10 -0.57
C THR A 89 6.93 5.20 0.42
N PHE A 90 6.41 4.86 1.61
CA PHE A 90 6.19 5.82 2.68
C PHE A 90 7.40 6.72 2.89
N THR A 91 7.14 8.01 3.06
CA THR A 91 8.15 8.94 3.54
C THR A 91 7.47 9.90 4.48
N GLN A 92 7.97 9.97 5.70
CA GLN A 92 7.48 10.90 6.69
C GLN A 92 7.69 12.35 6.23
N ASP A 93 6.63 13.16 6.31
CA ASP A 93 6.70 14.60 6.18
C ASP A 93 7.27 15.18 7.47
N LYS A 94 8.49 15.72 7.38
CA LYS A 94 9.19 16.32 8.51
C LYS A 94 8.61 17.67 8.93
N ASN A 95 7.67 18.22 8.16
CA ASN A 95 7.01 19.49 8.44
C ASN A 95 5.68 19.32 9.19
N LEU A 96 5.11 18.11 9.21
CA LEU A 96 4.11 17.71 10.18
C LEU A 96 4.84 17.48 11.50
N GLY A 97 4.96 18.57 12.27
CA GLY A 97 5.70 18.59 13.53
C GLY A 97 5.33 17.40 14.39
N LEU A 98 6.34 16.61 14.76
CA LEU A 98 6.26 15.72 15.91
C LEU A 98 5.72 16.53 17.10
N PRO A 99 4.83 15.97 17.93
CA PRO A 99 4.50 16.58 19.22
C PRO A 99 5.76 16.82 20.05
#